data_AF-A0A6V7VJM8-F1
#
_entry.id   AF-A0A6V7VJM8-F1
#
_cell.length_a   1.000
_cell.length_b   1.000
_cell.length_c   1.000
_cell.angle_alpha   90.00
_cell.angle_beta   90.00
_cell.angle_gamma   90.00
#
_symmetry.space_group_name_H-M   'P 1'
#
loop_
_entity.id
_entity.type
_entity.pdbx_description
1 polymer ?
#
loop_
_entity_poly.entity_id
_entity_poly.type
_entity_poly.pdbx_seq_one_letter_code
_entity_poly.pdbx_strand_id
1 'polypeptide(L)'
;MPFIIKIEKNVEDLNLDLDIKRRKFELENNGFASLLSSDKIEIVWGIINLGYPPQNVAYKINYYTQIIIKEKMEIAIKQLNEIEKLENENKIKEKLSEWIKGENFVEMYQHYLLVICAYSPDSLGGPSLCDVIESQLTFLLIKKFETLKFIEYFHLNPKSLFKRENCPEKTGIKEEDWKCTGWLLDLKF
;
A
#
# COMPACT_ATOMS: atom_id res chain seq x y z
N MET A 1 -44.43 -17.99 28.79
CA MET A 1 -44.35 -18.29 27.36
C MET A 1 -43.00 -17.81 26.84
N PRO A 2 -42.07 -18.68 26.45
CA PRO A 2 -40.82 -18.26 25.81
C PRO A 2 -41.09 -17.96 24.33
N PHE A 3 -40.67 -16.78 23.86
CA PHE A 3 -40.68 -16.43 22.45
C PHE A 3 -39.44 -17.06 21.79
N ILE A 4 -39.68 -17.96 20.83
CA ILE A 4 -38.64 -18.52 19.95
C ILE A 4 -38.47 -17.54 18.79
N ILE A 5 -37.34 -16.82 18.74
CA ILE A 5 -36.94 -16.05 17.56
C ILE A 5 -36.36 -17.04 16.56
N LYS A 6 -37.13 -17.34 15.51
CA LYS A 6 -36.70 -18.13 14.37
C LYS A 6 -35.97 -17.19 13.42
N ILE A 7 -34.64 -17.16 13.48
CA ILE A 7 -33.82 -16.47 12.49
C ILE A 7 -33.69 -17.41 11.29
N GLU A 8 -34.52 -17.19 10.27
CA GLU A 8 -34.34 -17.82 8.96
C GLU A 8 -33.14 -17.15 8.29
N LYS A 9 -31.96 -17.79 8.39
CA LYS A 9 -30.80 -17.40 7.57
C LYS A 9 -31.17 -17.62 6.10
N ASN A 10 -31.04 -16.58 5.28
CA ASN A 10 -31.23 -16.69 3.84
C ASN A 10 -30.29 -17.75 3.25
N VAL A 11 -30.79 -18.51 2.28
CA VAL A 11 -30.04 -19.58 1.60
C VAL A 11 -28.78 -19.03 0.91
N GLU A 12 -28.78 -17.76 0.53
CA GLU A 12 -27.60 -17.06 -0.03
C GLU A 12 -26.49 -16.85 1.01
N ASP A 13 -26.82 -16.51 2.25
CA ASP A 13 -25.84 -16.36 3.34
C ASP A 13 -25.21 -17.71 3.73
N LEU A 14 -26.01 -18.78 3.67
CA LEU A 14 -25.54 -20.16 3.88
C LEU A 14 -24.61 -20.62 2.75
N ASN A 15 -24.89 -20.26 1.50
CA ASN A 15 -24.03 -20.59 0.36
C ASN A 15 -22.71 -19.83 0.41
N LEU A 16 -22.70 -18.57 0.84
CA LEU A 16 -21.48 -17.78 1.00
C LEU A 16 -20.60 -18.33 2.14
N ASP A 17 -21.20 -18.69 3.28
CA ASP A 17 -20.49 -19.33 4.40
C ASP A 17 -19.92 -20.70 4.03
N LEU A 18 -20.64 -21.47 3.20
CA LEU A 18 -20.19 -22.77 2.69
C LEU A 18 -19.07 -22.62 1.67
N ASP A 19 -19.13 -21.64 0.77
CA ASP A 19 -18.07 -21.35 -0.20
C ASP A 19 -16.79 -20.85 0.48
N ILE A 20 -16.90 -20.01 1.52
CA ILE A 20 -15.76 -19.57 2.32
C ILE A 20 -15.12 -20.76 3.04
N LYS A 21 -15.93 -21.63 3.66
CA LYS A 21 -15.42 -22.84 4.33
C LYS A 21 -14.79 -23.83 3.35
N ARG A 22 -15.37 -23.98 2.16
CA ARG A 22 -14.87 -24.89 1.12
C ARG A 22 -13.56 -24.39 0.53
N ARG A 23 -13.42 -23.09 0.25
CA ARG A 23 -12.14 -22.48 -0.17
C ARG A 23 -11.08 -22.61 0.91
N LYS A 24 -11.45 -22.44 2.19
CA LYS A 24 -10.52 -22.61 3.32
C LYS A 24 -10.03 -24.05 3.45
N PHE A 25 -10.93 -25.02 3.29
CA PHE A 25 -10.61 -26.45 3.31
C PHE A 25 -9.79 -26.89 2.09
N GLU A 26 -10.02 -26.32 0.91
CA GLU A 26 -9.24 -26.57 -0.31
C GLU A 26 -7.82 -25.97 -0.21
N LEU A 27 -7.66 -24.83 0.46
CA LEU A 27 -6.36 -24.23 0.77
C LEU A 27 -5.55 -25.06 1.78
N GLU A 28 -6.22 -25.68 2.75
CA GLU A 28 -5.59 -26.54 3.75
C GLU A 28 -5.19 -27.92 3.19
N ASN A 29 -5.94 -28.47 2.23
CA ASN A 29 -5.70 -29.83 1.71
C ASN A 29 -4.88 -29.92 0.41
N ASN A 30 -4.76 -28.85 -0.39
CA ASN A 30 -4.02 -28.88 -1.65
C ASN A 30 -2.50 -28.66 -1.53
N GLY A 31 -1.90 -28.90 -0.36
CA GLY A 31 -0.46 -28.67 -0.13
C GLY A 31 -0.06 -27.19 -0.16
N PHE A 32 -1.01 -26.26 -0.22
CA PHE A 32 -0.75 -24.82 -0.08
C PHE A 32 -0.24 -24.50 1.33
N ALA A 33 -0.81 -25.16 2.34
CA ALA A 33 -0.35 -25.04 3.73
C ALA A 33 1.14 -25.38 3.90
N SER A 34 1.74 -26.25 3.08
CA SER A 34 3.17 -26.58 3.19
C SER A 34 4.09 -25.58 2.47
N LEU A 35 3.58 -24.80 1.49
CA LEU A 35 4.28 -23.64 0.94
C LEU A 35 4.12 -22.39 1.82
N LEU A 36 3.05 -22.33 2.60
CA LEU A 36 2.77 -21.30 3.61
C LEU A 36 3.49 -21.57 4.94
N SER A 37 4.04 -22.77 5.14
CA SER A 37 4.72 -23.21 6.37
C SER A 37 6.25 -23.14 6.32
N SER A 38 6.86 -22.47 5.35
CA SER A 38 8.26 -22.07 5.52
C SER A 38 8.26 -20.86 6.45
N ASP A 39 8.89 -21.01 7.61
CA ASP A 39 8.91 -20.07 8.71
C ASP A 39 8.89 -18.56 8.32
N LYS A 40 7.89 -17.82 8.85
CA LYS A 40 7.86 -16.36 9.13
C LYS A 40 7.53 -15.36 7.99
N ILE A 41 6.48 -15.58 7.19
CA ILE A 41 5.84 -14.46 6.47
C ILE A 41 4.33 -14.45 6.76
N GLU A 42 3.90 -13.54 7.63
CA GLU A 42 2.47 -13.29 7.86
C GLU A 42 1.86 -12.70 6.58
N ILE A 43 0.87 -13.38 6.02
CA ILE A 43 0.15 -12.90 4.84
C ILE A 43 -0.87 -11.86 5.30
N VAL A 44 -0.53 -10.59 5.08
CA VAL A 44 -1.43 -9.46 5.38
C VAL A 44 -2.54 -9.33 4.33
N TRP A 45 -2.22 -9.59 3.05
CA TRP A 45 -3.16 -9.53 1.93
C TRP A 45 -2.83 -10.58 0.87
N GLY A 46 -3.77 -11.48 0.57
CA GLY A 46 -3.58 -12.57 -0.39
C GLY A 46 -4.17 -12.26 -1.76
N ILE A 47 -3.33 -11.87 -2.73
CA ILE A 47 -3.72 -11.79 -4.15
C ILE A 47 -2.92 -12.85 -4.87
N ILE A 48 -3.58 -13.90 -5.35
CA ILE A 48 -2.91 -15.07 -5.94
C ILE A 48 -2.96 -14.96 -7.46
N ASN A 49 -1.83 -15.13 -8.14
CA ASN A 49 -1.82 -15.25 -9.60
C ASN A 49 -2.46 -16.58 -10.04
N LEU A 50 -3.04 -16.60 -11.24
CA LEU A 50 -3.68 -17.80 -11.80
C LEU A 50 -2.68 -18.80 -12.41
N GLY A 51 -1.40 -18.44 -12.51
CA GLY A 51 -0.35 -19.26 -13.11
C GLY A 51 0.24 -20.28 -12.13
N TYR A 52 0.86 -21.34 -12.66
CA TYR A 52 1.56 -22.34 -11.86
C TYR A 52 3.09 -22.10 -11.84
N PRO A 53 3.76 -22.13 -10.67
CA PRO A 53 3.17 -22.30 -9.34
C PRO A 53 2.42 -21.03 -8.89
N PRO A 54 1.33 -21.18 -8.13
CA PRO A 54 0.59 -20.04 -7.61
C PRO A 54 1.41 -19.32 -6.55
N GLN A 55 1.37 -18.00 -6.58
CA GLN A 55 2.20 -17.08 -5.80
C GLN A 55 1.34 -15.90 -5.34
N ASN A 56 1.56 -15.45 -4.10
CA ASN A 56 0.96 -14.20 -3.64
C ASN A 56 1.69 -13.02 -4.29
N VAL A 57 1.04 -12.33 -5.23
CA VAL A 57 1.61 -11.14 -5.89
C VAL A 57 1.59 -9.91 -4.98
N ALA A 58 0.79 -9.94 -3.91
CA ALA A 58 0.69 -8.89 -2.90
C ALA A 58 1.62 -9.12 -1.68
N TYR A 59 2.66 -9.97 -1.80
CA TYR A 59 3.57 -10.31 -0.70
C TYR A 59 4.33 -9.12 -0.08
N LYS A 60 4.39 -7.98 -0.78
CA LYS A 60 5.02 -6.74 -0.27
C LYS A 60 4.06 -5.86 0.54
N ILE A 61 2.75 -6.16 0.56
CA ILE A 61 1.78 -5.41 1.36
C ILE A 61 2.01 -5.77 2.83
N ASN A 62 2.41 -4.79 3.62
CA ASN A 62 2.49 -4.87 5.09
C ASN A 62 1.21 -4.32 5.73
N TYR A 63 1.16 -4.35 7.07
CA TYR A 63 0.01 -3.91 7.85
C TYR A 63 -0.39 -2.45 7.58
N TYR A 64 0.59 -1.53 7.55
CA TYR A 64 0.34 -0.11 7.29
C TYR A 64 -0.12 0.15 5.85
N THR A 65 0.49 -0.52 4.87
CA THR A 65 0.03 -0.43 3.47
C THR A 65 -1.40 -0.94 3.32
N GLN A 66 -1.79 -1.99 4.06
CA GLN A 66 -3.16 -2.46 4.10
C GLN A 66 -4.13 -1.40 4.67
N ILE A 67 -3.76 -0.71 5.74
CA ILE A 67 -4.58 0.38 6.31
C ILE A 67 -4.83 1.46 5.25
N ILE A 68 -3.76 1.95 4.62
CA ILE A 68 -3.84 3.01 3.60
C ILE A 68 -4.70 2.57 2.41
N ILE A 69 -4.54 1.34 1.92
CA ILE A 69 -5.35 0.82 0.81
C ILE A 69 -6.83 0.80 1.20
N LYS A 70 -7.17 0.33 2.41
CA LYS A 70 -8.56 0.29 2.90
C LYS A 70 -9.16 1.69 3.00
N GLU A 71 -8.43 2.65 3.60
CA GLU A 71 -8.88 4.04 3.69
C GLU A 71 -9.14 4.64 2.29
N LYS A 72 -8.24 4.39 1.33
CA LYS A 72 -8.41 4.88 -0.04
C LYS A 72 -9.57 4.20 -0.77
N MET A 73 -9.82 2.92 -0.53
CA MET A 73 -10.99 2.22 -1.04
C MET A 73 -12.29 2.81 -0.49
N GLU A 74 -12.35 3.14 0.80
CA GLU A 74 -13.53 3.77 1.42
C GLU A 74 -13.80 5.17 0.85
N ILE A 75 -12.77 5.99 0.67
CA ILE A 75 -12.89 7.31 0.02
C ILE A 75 -13.39 7.15 -1.42
N ALA A 76 -12.82 6.22 -2.18
CA ALA A 76 -13.23 5.97 -3.55
C ALA A 76 -14.69 5.51 -3.65
N ILE A 77 -15.15 4.61 -2.78
CA ILE A 77 -16.55 4.17 -2.74
C ILE A 77 -17.49 5.34 -2.47
N LYS A 78 -17.15 6.22 -1.50
CA LYS A 78 -17.97 7.41 -1.22
C LYS A 78 -18.08 8.32 -2.44
N GLN A 79 -16.97 8.60 -3.11
CA GLN A 79 -16.94 9.44 -4.31
C GLN A 79 -17.71 8.81 -5.47
N LEU A 80 -17.56 7.50 -5.70
CA LEU A 80 -18.31 6.79 -6.73
C LEU A 80 -19.83 6.81 -6.47
N ASN A 81 -20.25 6.62 -5.22
CA ASN A 81 -21.65 6.72 -4.83
C ASN A 81 -22.23 8.13 -5.02
N GLU A 82 -21.40 9.18 -4.92
CA GLU A 82 -21.82 10.55 -5.23
C GLU A 82 -21.97 10.75 -6.75
N ILE A 83 -21.06 10.20 -7.54
CA ILE A 83 -21.09 10.26 -9.01
C ILE A 83 -22.29 9.50 -9.56
N GLU A 84 -22.61 8.33 -9.01
CA GLU A 84 -23.74 7.49 -9.44
C GLU A 84 -25.10 8.21 -9.30
N LYS A 85 -25.21 9.17 -8.37
CA LYS A 85 -26.42 9.96 -8.16
C LYS A 85 -26.56 11.14 -9.13
N LEU A 86 -25.55 11.40 -9.95
CA LEU A 86 -25.59 12.50 -10.93
C LEU A 86 -26.29 12.04 -12.20
N GLU A 87 -27.21 12.85 -12.70
CA GLU A 87 -27.90 12.59 -13.99
C GLU A 87 -27.28 13.37 -15.15
N ASN A 88 -26.44 14.36 -14.86
CA ASN A 88 -25.83 15.23 -15.87
C ASN A 88 -24.47 14.72 -16.31
N GLU A 89 -24.36 14.32 -17.58
CA GLU A 89 -23.14 13.75 -18.17
C GLU A 89 -21.89 14.65 -18.02
N ASN A 90 -22.04 15.97 -18.15
CA ASN A 90 -20.91 16.89 -18.00
C ASN A 90 -20.41 16.92 -16.56
N LYS A 91 -21.31 16.90 -15.57
CA LYS A 91 -20.95 16.85 -14.15
C LYS A 91 -20.32 15.50 -13.78
N ILE A 92 -20.81 14.40 -14.35
CA ILE A 92 -20.20 13.07 -14.19
C ILE A 92 -18.75 13.09 -14.69
N LYS A 93 -18.51 13.60 -15.91
CA LYS A 93 -17.17 13.69 -16.48
C LYS A 93 -16.22 14.54 -15.64
N GLU A 94 -16.70 15.68 -15.15
CA GLU A 94 -15.94 16.56 -14.27
C GLU A 94 -15.52 15.82 -12.98
N LYS A 95 -16.47 15.21 -12.28
CA LYS A 95 -16.20 14.48 -11.03
C LYS A 95 -15.31 13.25 -11.23
N LEU A 96 -15.51 12.49 -12.31
CA LEU A 96 -14.61 11.39 -12.66
C LEU A 96 -13.20 11.89 -12.98
N SER A 97 -13.06 13.04 -13.65
CA SER A 97 -11.76 13.63 -13.92
C SER A 97 -11.04 14.06 -12.64
N GLU A 98 -11.76 14.68 -11.69
CA GLU A 98 -11.24 15.01 -10.36
C GLU A 98 -10.78 13.74 -9.62
N TRP A 99 -11.60 12.69 -9.63
CA TRP A 99 -11.29 11.43 -8.97
C TRP A 99 -10.03 10.77 -9.54
N ILE A 100 -9.90 10.70 -10.87
CA ILE A 100 -8.75 10.07 -11.56
C ILE A 100 -7.45 10.86 -11.33
N LYS A 101 -7.52 12.20 -11.26
CA LYS A 101 -6.34 13.03 -10.95
C LYS A 101 -5.74 12.69 -9.58
N GLY A 102 -6.58 12.23 -8.65
CA GLY A 102 -6.19 11.87 -7.30
C GLY A 102 -5.81 13.09 -6.46
N GLU A 103 -5.33 12.81 -5.25
CA GLU A 103 -4.90 13.83 -4.30
C GLU A 103 -3.39 14.04 -4.37
N ASN A 104 -2.94 15.26 -4.05
CA ASN A 104 -1.52 15.55 -3.94
C ASN A 104 -0.98 14.94 -2.64
N PHE A 105 0.02 14.05 -2.75
CA PHE A 105 0.63 13.38 -1.59
C PHE A 105 1.11 14.35 -0.50
N VAL A 106 1.62 15.52 -0.89
CA VAL A 106 2.14 16.53 0.05
C VAL A 106 1.02 17.29 0.76
N GLU A 107 -0.19 17.28 0.22
CA GLU A 107 -1.37 17.92 0.83
C GLU A 107 -2.15 16.94 1.72
N MET A 108 -1.96 15.63 1.51
CA MET A 108 -2.67 14.58 2.23
C MET A 108 -2.23 14.42 3.68
N TYR A 109 -1.04 14.89 4.05
CA TYR A 109 -0.45 14.58 5.34
C TYR A 109 0.21 15.77 6.05
N GLN A 110 0.46 15.59 7.35
CA GLN A 110 0.94 16.66 8.24
C GLN A 110 2.43 16.51 8.60
N HIS A 111 2.95 15.29 8.62
CA HIS A 111 4.30 15.02 9.08
C HIS A 111 5.04 14.15 8.07
N TYR A 112 6.24 14.58 7.70
CA TYR A 112 7.02 13.90 6.69
C TYR A 112 8.45 13.62 7.16
N LEU A 113 8.96 12.46 6.79
CA LEU A 113 10.37 12.11 6.81
C LEU A 113 10.89 12.11 5.37
N LEU A 114 11.87 12.97 5.11
CA LEU A 114 12.60 12.99 3.84
C LEU A 114 13.87 12.15 3.98
N VAL A 115 14.00 11.11 3.16
CA VAL A 115 15.24 10.34 3.02
C VAL A 115 15.94 10.78 1.75
N ILE A 116 17.22 11.17 1.88
CA ILE A 116 18.04 11.62 0.75
C ILE A 116 19.23 10.67 0.61
N CYS A 117 19.42 10.14 -0.60
CA CYS A 117 20.66 9.52 -1.01
C CYS A 117 21.40 10.50 -1.92
N ALA A 118 22.64 10.82 -1.57
CA ALA A 118 23.47 11.75 -2.34
C ALA A 118 24.78 11.07 -2.73
N TYR A 119 25.26 11.37 -3.94
CA TYR A 119 26.52 10.85 -4.45
C TYR A 119 27.20 11.86 -5.38
N SER A 120 28.53 11.83 -5.40
CA SER A 120 29.30 12.62 -6.35
C SER A 120 29.14 12.08 -7.78
N PRO A 121 29.21 12.93 -8.82
CA PRO A 121 29.15 12.50 -10.23
C PRO A 121 30.19 11.44 -10.60
N ASP A 122 31.36 11.51 -9.98
CA ASP A 122 32.48 10.59 -10.24
C ASP A 122 32.30 9.22 -9.58
N SER A 123 31.25 9.04 -8.78
CA SER A 123 30.98 7.79 -8.08
C SER A 123 30.43 6.73 -9.02
N LEU A 124 31.25 5.73 -9.32
CA LEU A 124 30.83 4.54 -10.09
C LEU A 124 29.73 3.72 -9.39
N GLY A 125 29.69 3.75 -8.05
CA GLY A 125 28.73 2.98 -7.24
C GLY A 125 27.57 3.80 -6.66
N GLY A 126 27.64 5.13 -6.70
CA GLY A 126 26.66 6.03 -6.10
C GLY A 126 25.22 5.82 -6.59
N PRO A 127 24.97 5.78 -7.90
CA PRO A 127 23.63 5.52 -8.42
C PRO A 127 23.06 4.18 -7.93
N SER A 128 23.86 3.12 -7.98
CA SER A 128 23.46 1.77 -7.56
C SER A 128 23.19 1.71 -6.05
N LEU A 129 23.95 2.44 -5.24
CA LEU A 129 23.68 2.56 -3.81
C LEU A 129 22.31 3.18 -3.54
N CYS A 130 21.93 4.23 -4.27
CA CYS A 130 20.60 4.83 -4.13
C CYS A 130 19.48 3.87 -4.52
N ASP A 131 19.67 3.06 -5.57
CA ASP A 131 18.69 2.03 -5.96
C ASP A 131 18.58 0.94 -4.87
N VAL A 132 19.70 0.57 -4.23
CA VAL A 132 19.69 -0.35 -3.08
C VAL A 132 18.92 0.29 -1.92
N ILE A 133 19.17 1.55 -1.58
CA ILE A 133 18.43 2.26 -0.52
C ILE A 133 16.93 2.28 -0.80
N GLU A 134 16.51 2.60 -2.03
CA GLU A 134 15.10 2.57 -2.46
C GLU A 134 14.45 1.21 -2.15
N SER A 135 15.14 0.11 -2.50
CA SER A 135 14.65 -1.25 -2.23
C SER A 135 14.57 -1.57 -0.73
N GLN A 136 15.49 -1.04 0.08
CA GLN A 136 15.57 -1.29 1.52
C GLN A 136 14.61 -0.42 2.33
N LEU A 137 14.27 0.79 1.87
CA LEU A 137 13.27 1.65 2.51
C LEU A 137 11.92 0.93 2.64
N THR A 138 11.55 0.19 1.61
CA THR A 138 10.30 -0.59 1.56
C THR A 138 10.32 -1.81 2.49
N PHE A 139 11.45 -2.18 3.10
CA PHE A 139 11.52 -3.39 3.92
C PHE A 139 12.05 -3.15 5.33
N LEU A 140 13.20 -2.50 5.46
CA LEU A 140 13.87 -2.30 6.75
C LEU A 140 13.25 -1.17 7.54
N LEU A 141 12.96 -0.05 6.87
CA LEU A 141 12.40 1.12 7.55
C LEU A 141 10.97 0.83 8.04
N ILE A 142 10.21 0.07 7.25
CA ILE A 142 8.87 -0.41 7.59
C ILE A 142 8.88 -1.17 8.91
N LYS A 143 9.71 -2.22 8.99
CA LYS A 143 9.82 -3.06 10.18
C LYS A 143 10.27 -2.30 11.41
N LYS A 144 11.07 -1.24 11.24
CA LYS A 144 11.51 -0.41 12.36
C LYS A 144 10.37 0.48 12.86
N PHE A 145 9.61 1.10 11.98
CA PHE A 145 8.46 1.90 12.37
C PHE A 145 7.35 1.07 13.01
N GLU A 146 7.12 -0.17 12.55
CA GLU A 146 6.16 -1.10 13.17
C GLU A 146 6.44 -1.38 14.65
N THR A 147 7.69 -1.23 15.11
CA THR A 147 8.03 -1.37 16.54
C THR A 147 7.73 -0.12 17.38
N LEU A 148 7.49 1.03 16.76
CA LEU A 148 7.26 2.30 17.43
C LEU A 148 5.76 2.51 17.64
N LYS A 149 5.30 2.29 18.89
CA LYS A 149 3.88 2.33 19.26
C LYS A 149 3.18 3.68 19.07
N PHE A 150 3.94 4.76 18.90
CA PHE A 150 3.40 6.11 18.72
C PHE A 150 3.18 6.47 17.25
N ILE A 151 3.42 5.55 16.32
CA ILE A 151 3.17 5.73 14.89
C ILE A 151 2.01 4.80 14.51
N GLU A 152 0.87 5.39 14.13
CA GLU A 152 -0.31 4.66 13.67
C GLU A 152 -0.03 3.94 12.36
N TYR A 153 0.58 4.65 11.40
CA TYR A 153 1.10 4.10 10.15
C TYR A 153 2.11 5.05 9.51
N PHE A 154 2.84 4.57 8.51
CA PHE A 154 3.59 5.44 7.60
C PHE A 154 3.24 5.10 6.16
N HIS A 155 3.36 6.08 5.26
CA HIS A 155 3.15 5.92 3.84
C HIS A 155 4.40 6.35 3.08
N LEU A 156 5.09 5.41 2.44
CA LEU A 156 6.16 5.75 1.50
C LEU A 156 5.52 6.22 0.18
N ASN A 157 5.86 7.43 -0.28
CA ASN A 157 5.46 7.87 -1.60
C ASN A 157 6.07 6.91 -2.65
N PRO A 158 5.26 6.24 -3.49
CA PRO A 158 5.78 5.29 -4.48
C PRO A 158 6.65 5.95 -5.55
N LYS A 159 6.61 7.29 -5.67
CA LYS A 159 7.50 8.06 -6.52
C LYS A 159 8.51 8.80 -5.65
N SER A 160 9.79 8.66 -6.02
CA SER A 160 10.84 9.55 -5.52
C SER A 160 10.49 11.01 -5.83
N LEU A 161 10.75 11.91 -4.89
CA LEU A 161 10.50 13.34 -5.01
C LEU A 161 11.39 13.98 -6.10
N PHE A 162 12.64 13.54 -6.18
CA PHE A 162 13.60 13.85 -7.24
C PHE A 162 14.47 12.59 -7.44
N LYS A 163 14.89 12.30 -8.68
CA LYS A 163 15.63 11.07 -8.99
C LYS A 163 16.88 11.35 -9.82
N ARG A 164 18.04 11.16 -9.19
CA ARG A 164 19.37 11.39 -9.80
C ARG A 164 19.52 12.81 -10.37
N GLU A 165 18.85 13.76 -9.73
CA GLU A 165 18.88 15.18 -10.06
C GLU A 165 19.95 15.89 -9.24
N ASN A 166 20.28 17.14 -9.58
CA ASN A 166 21.18 17.92 -8.73
C ASN A 166 20.56 18.06 -7.33
N CYS A 167 21.41 17.93 -6.31
CA CYS A 167 20.96 18.06 -4.92
C CYS A 167 20.33 19.45 -4.68
N PRO A 168 19.09 19.52 -4.17
CA PRO A 168 18.45 20.80 -3.88
C PRO A 168 19.25 21.59 -2.84
N GLU A 169 19.34 22.91 -2.97
CA GLU A 169 20.07 23.78 -2.04
C GLU A 169 19.62 23.58 -0.57
N LYS A 170 18.32 23.32 -0.38
CA LYS A 170 17.71 23.09 0.92
C LYS A 170 18.18 21.83 1.64
N THR A 171 18.92 20.94 0.96
CA THR A 171 19.48 19.71 1.56
C THR A 171 20.73 19.98 2.39
N GLY A 172 21.36 21.16 2.26
CA GLY A 172 22.61 21.49 2.95
C GLY A 172 23.86 20.85 2.34
N ILE A 173 23.71 20.10 1.25
CA ILE A 173 24.81 19.59 0.42
C ILE A 173 25.37 20.77 -0.36
N LYS A 174 26.66 21.07 -0.19
CA LYS A 174 27.29 22.30 -0.71
C LYS A 174 28.00 22.10 -2.04
N GLU A 175 28.10 20.85 -2.48
CA GLU A 175 28.82 20.45 -3.67
C GLU A 175 27.91 20.58 -4.90
N GLU A 176 28.17 21.60 -5.73
CA GLU A 176 27.28 22.11 -6.79
C GLU A 176 26.87 21.08 -7.87
N ASP A 177 27.55 19.94 -7.95
CA ASP A 177 27.30 18.90 -8.95
C ASP A 177 26.79 17.56 -8.39
N TRP A 178 26.64 17.45 -7.07
CA TRP A 178 26.19 16.19 -6.48
C TRP A 178 24.80 15.82 -6.95
N LYS A 179 24.62 14.52 -7.17
CA LYS A 179 23.34 13.95 -7.58
C LYS A 179 22.63 13.37 -6.37
N CYS A 180 21.34 13.58 -6.34
CA CYS A 180 20.47 13.21 -5.24
C CYS A 180 19.25 12.43 -5.72
N THR A 181 18.84 11.47 -4.91
CA THR A 181 17.52 10.83 -4.99
C THR A 181 16.83 11.00 -3.64
N GLY A 182 15.59 11.48 -3.66
CA GLY A 182 14.82 11.78 -2.46
C GLY A 182 13.55 10.95 -2.39
N TRP A 183 13.27 10.37 -1.22
CA TRP A 183 12.01 9.66 -0.96
C TRP A 183 11.29 10.34 0.19
N LEU A 184 10.01 10.58 -0.01
CA LEU A 184 9.14 11.18 0.99
C LEU A 184 8.34 10.08 1.68
N LEU A 185 8.44 10.01 2.98
CA LEU A 185 7.61 9.17 3.82
C LEU A 185 6.70 10.06 4.64
N ASP A 186 5.41 9.79 4.63
CA ASP A 186 4.50 10.34 5.61
C ASP A 186 4.53 9.50 6.90
N LEU A 187 4.35 10.17 8.05
CA LEU A 187 4.21 9.56 9.36
C LEU A 187 2.89 10.01 9.98
N LYS A 188 2.01 9.05 10.29
CA LYS A 188 0.82 9.27 11.09
C LYS A 188 1.11 8.87 12.54
N PHE A 189 0.88 9.79 13.48
CA PHE A 189 1.05 9.60 14.92
C PHE A 189 -0.29 9.43 15.63
#